data_AF-A0A7G5LTM1-F1
#
_entry.id   AF-A0A7G5LTM1-F1
#
_cell.length_a   1.000
_cell.length_b   1.000
_cell.length_c   1.000
_cell.angle_alpha   90.00
_cell.angle_beta   90.00
_cell.angle_gamma   90.00
#
_symmetry.space_group_name_H-M   'P 1'
#
loop_
_entity.id
_entity.type
_entity.pdbx_description
1 polymer ?
#
loop_
_entity_poly.entity_id
_entity_poly.type
_entity_poly.pdbx_seq_one_letter_code
_entity_poly.pdbx_strand_id
1 'polypeptide(L)'
;MTESVASWSEIVGLMIVGRGPLPDFSGVVRVVSTDEDDDDEDDEDDGEETMVTVHRVFVSGERVRRESLDGVVWAIDGEDQWIWDDPDLPPVCDPHAVSAFVEDVLITREHVFEWDEDDERPIEPIRSATFLGRRAWDVRWRHSERRLVIDDDTGLVLHRSGEGNAIKVAEWLEISVGDALDDALFSWDGSVRRESDGVEGEGLHGSTGSRIDTLDALDKALSRWDEIAPLAAEVEDGDDLIHRLADLLDVDRTGARAVAEMQLRRVARVERRRIREALTDERNE
;
A
#
# COMPACT_ATOMS: atom_id res chain seq x y z
N MET A 1 24.28 27.21 11.61
CA MET A 1 23.47 26.50 10.59
C MET A 1 22.04 26.63 11.06
N THR A 2 21.18 27.29 10.28
CA THR A 2 19.75 27.37 10.58
C THR A 2 19.13 26.00 10.35
N GLU A 3 18.48 25.42 11.37
CA GLU A 3 17.67 24.22 11.20
C GLU A 3 16.61 24.51 10.14
N SER A 4 16.53 23.65 9.12
CA SER A 4 15.46 23.74 8.15
C SER A 4 14.19 23.24 8.82
N VAL A 5 13.11 23.98 8.66
CA VAL A 5 11.79 23.64 9.17
C VAL A 5 10.88 23.44 7.97
N ALA A 6 10.12 22.35 7.98
CA ALA A 6 9.02 22.11 7.06
C ALA A 6 7.69 22.24 7.83
N SER A 7 6.67 22.73 7.13
CA SER A 7 5.27 22.65 7.58
C SER A 7 4.71 21.25 7.32
N TRP A 8 3.66 20.87 8.06
CA TRP A 8 3.00 19.58 7.82
C TRP A 8 2.49 19.42 6.37
N SER A 9 1.90 20.46 5.79
CA SER A 9 1.41 20.42 4.41
C SER A 9 2.51 20.18 3.37
N GLU A 10 3.72 20.70 3.59
CA GLU A 10 4.88 20.42 2.72
C GLU A 10 5.31 18.95 2.82
N ILE A 11 5.25 18.37 4.02
CA ILE A 11 5.58 16.96 4.25
C ILE A 11 4.54 16.05 3.61
N VAL A 12 3.25 16.34 3.77
CA VAL A 12 2.16 15.60 3.12
C VAL A 12 2.32 15.65 1.60
N GLY A 13 2.54 16.84 1.02
CA GLY A 13 2.80 16.98 -0.42
C GLY A 13 4.01 16.20 -0.89
N LEU A 14 5.08 16.16 -0.08
CA LEU A 14 6.27 15.37 -0.34
C LEU A 14 5.98 13.86 -0.30
N MET A 15 5.22 13.37 0.69
CA MET A 15 4.87 11.94 0.81
C MET A 15 4.04 11.46 -0.38
N ILE A 16 3.11 12.28 -0.88
CA ILE A 16 2.21 11.88 -1.98
C ILE A 16 2.90 11.97 -3.34
N VAL A 17 3.56 13.09 -3.61
CA VAL A 17 4.02 13.44 -4.96
C VAL A 17 5.54 13.29 -5.10
N GLY A 18 6.27 13.29 -3.99
CA GLY A 18 7.72 13.40 -3.96
C GLY A 18 8.23 14.64 -4.67
N ARG A 19 9.53 14.64 -4.99
CA ARG A 19 10.15 15.66 -5.86
C ARG A 19 10.22 15.24 -7.33
N GLY A 20 9.56 14.15 -7.69
CA GLY A 20 9.61 13.56 -9.03
C GLY A 20 8.98 12.16 -9.06
N PRO A 21 9.11 11.45 -10.19
CA PRO A 21 8.74 10.03 -10.27
C PRO A 21 9.40 9.23 -9.14
N LEU A 22 8.71 8.22 -8.64
CA LEU A 22 9.31 7.30 -7.68
C LEU A 22 10.47 6.58 -8.40
N PRO A 23 11.73 6.72 -7.93
CA PRO A 23 12.85 6.02 -8.54
C PRO A 23 12.78 4.52 -8.23
N ASP A 24 13.58 3.72 -8.93
CA ASP A 24 13.86 2.36 -8.47
C ASP A 24 14.62 2.41 -7.14
N PHE A 25 14.34 1.47 -6.24
CA PHE A 25 15.10 1.33 -5.01
C PHE A 25 15.08 -0.10 -4.49
N SER A 26 16.06 -0.41 -3.66
CA SER A 26 16.16 -1.71 -3.00
C SER A 26 16.87 -1.59 -1.66
N GLY A 27 16.72 -2.59 -0.82
CA GLY A 27 17.36 -2.56 0.48
C GLY A 27 16.88 -3.66 1.41
N VAL A 28 17.16 -3.46 2.69
CA VAL A 28 16.77 -4.37 3.76
C VAL A 28 15.77 -3.65 4.65
N VAL A 29 14.63 -4.28 4.89
CA VAL A 29 13.57 -3.80 5.76
C VAL A 29 13.51 -4.66 7.01
N ARG A 30 13.20 -4.02 8.14
CA ARG A 30 12.85 -4.66 9.40
C ARG A 30 11.43 -4.28 9.79
N VAL A 31 10.63 -5.28 10.09
CA VAL A 31 9.28 -5.13 10.64
C VAL A 31 9.25 -5.78 12.01
N VAL A 32 8.64 -5.09 12.97
CA VAL A 32 8.34 -5.57 14.32
C VAL A 32 6.83 -5.49 14.47
N SER A 33 6.19 -6.64 14.57
CA SER A 33 4.75 -6.78 14.75
C SER A 33 4.43 -7.57 16.02
N THR A 34 3.19 -7.47 16.47
CA THR A 34 2.60 -8.40 17.44
C THR A 34 1.58 -9.23 16.72
N ASP A 35 1.55 -10.53 17.00
CA ASP A 35 0.53 -11.42 16.46
C ASP A 35 -0.83 -10.97 17.01
N GLU A 36 -1.77 -10.61 16.12
CA GLU A 36 -3.13 -10.21 16.51
C GLU A 36 -4.10 -11.40 16.49
N ASP A 37 -3.64 -12.59 16.08
CA ASP A 37 -4.50 -13.75 15.85
C ASP A 37 -4.98 -14.47 17.13
N ASP A 38 -4.57 -14.03 18.32
CA ASP A 38 -5.07 -14.55 19.60
C ASP A 38 -6.33 -13.77 20.09
N ASP A 39 -7.31 -13.62 19.21
CA ASP A 39 -8.67 -13.15 19.54
C ASP A 39 -9.49 -14.21 20.32
N ASP A 40 -8.87 -15.33 20.72
CA ASP A 40 -9.47 -16.30 21.62
C ASP A 40 -9.63 -15.68 23.01
N GLU A 41 -10.81 -15.09 23.25
CA GLU A 41 -11.23 -14.36 24.47
C GLU A 41 -11.09 -15.12 25.81
N ASP A 42 -10.53 -16.33 25.83
CA ASP A 42 -10.55 -17.24 26.98
C ASP A 42 -9.17 -17.59 27.58
N ASP A 43 -8.04 -17.14 27.04
CA ASP A 43 -6.72 -17.43 27.62
C ASP A 43 -6.12 -16.26 28.43
N GLU A 44 -5.87 -16.55 29.71
CA GLU A 44 -5.32 -15.62 30.71
C GLU A 44 -3.86 -15.23 30.37
N ASP A 45 -3.64 -14.02 29.84
CA ASP A 45 -2.38 -13.26 29.94
C ASP A 45 -1.13 -14.02 29.44
N ASP A 46 -1.22 -14.75 28.33
CA ASP A 46 -0.05 -15.17 27.57
C ASP A 46 0.43 -13.96 26.75
N GLY A 47 1.50 -13.31 27.23
CA GLY A 47 1.92 -11.99 26.74
C GLY A 47 2.19 -11.92 25.24
N GLU A 48 1.74 -10.82 24.62
CA GLU A 48 1.90 -10.50 23.19
C GLU A 48 3.25 -10.96 22.61
N GLU A 49 3.25 -12.01 21.79
CA GLU A 49 4.46 -12.46 21.12
C GLU A 49 4.86 -11.44 20.06
N THR A 50 6.03 -10.81 20.24
CA THR A 50 6.58 -9.88 19.28
C THR A 50 7.32 -10.63 18.18
N MET A 51 6.79 -10.62 16.96
CA MET A 51 7.51 -11.09 15.78
C MET A 51 8.44 -10.02 15.21
N VAL A 52 9.61 -10.45 14.77
CA VAL A 52 10.58 -9.59 14.08
C VAL A 52 10.96 -10.23 12.76
N THR A 53 10.60 -9.57 11.66
CA THR A 53 10.91 -10.00 10.29
C THR A 53 11.96 -9.07 9.69
N VAL A 54 12.98 -9.64 9.06
CA VAL A 54 14.00 -8.90 8.31
C VAL A 54 14.16 -9.53 6.93
N HIS A 55 13.95 -8.74 5.88
CA HIS A 55 13.95 -9.23 4.52
C HIS A 55 14.45 -8.16 3.54
N ARG A 56 14.77 -8.57 2.31
CA ARG A 56 15.12 -7.68 1.21
C ARG A 56 13.89 -7.32 0.41
N VAL A 57 13.85 -6.07 -0.02
CA VAL A 57 12.84 -5.57 -0.95
C VAL A 57 13.52 -4.91 -2.14
N PHE A 58 12.94 -5.13 -3.32
CA PHE A 58 13.28 -4.46 -4.58
C PHE A 58 12.02 -3.84 -5.14
N VAL A 59 12.10 -2.58 -5.57
CA VAL A 59 10.94 -1.82 -6.06
C VAL A 59 11.30 -1.10 -7.35
N SER A 60 10.48 -1.30 -8.38
CA SER A 60 10.56 -0.58 -9.65
C SER A 60 9.18 -0.20 -10.15
N GLY A 61 8.80 1.06 -9.92
CA GLY A 61 7.44 1.55 -10.16
C GLY A 61 6.45 0.82 -9.24
N GLU A 62 5.51 0.09 -9.84
CA GLU A 62 4.52 -0.72 -9.11
C GLU A 62 4.99 -2.16 -8.85
N ARG A 63 6.16 -2.53 -9.39
CA ARG A 63 6.69 -3.89 -9.25
C ARG A 63 7.48 -4.01 -7.97
N VAL A 64 7.21 -5.03 -7.19
CA VAL A 64 7.86 -5.32 -5.91
C VAL A 64 8.34 -6.76 -5.91
N ARG A 65 9.53 -7.00 -5.38
CA ARG A 65 10.03 -8.34 -5.09
C ARG A 65 10.48 -8.38 -3.64
N ARG A 66 10.11 -9.45 -2.95
CA ARG A 66 10.46 -9.69 -1.55
C ARG A 66 11.13 -11.04 -1.40
N GLU A 67 12.26 -11.04 -0.70
CA GLU A 67 13.03 -12.24 -0.44
C GLU A 67 13.71 -12.16 0.93
N SER A 68 13.97 -13.31 1.53
CA SER A 68 14.74 -13.41 2.76
C SER A 68 16.21 -12.97 2.56
N LEU A 69 16.95 -12.84 3.67
CA LEU A 69 18.36 -12.43 3.63
C LEU A 69 19.29 -13.47 3.00
N ASP A 70 18.88 -14.73 2.88
CA ASP A 70 19.55 -15.80 2.15
C ASP A 70 19.09 -15.93 0.68
N GLY A 71 18.16 -15.08 0.24
CA GLY A 71 17.73 -14.97 -1.16
C GLY A 71 16.56 -15.88 -1.54
N VAL A 72 15.85 -16.43 -0.57
CA VAL A 72 14.61 -17.19 -0.82
C VAL A 72 13.49 -16.21 -1.09
N VAL A 73 12.92 -16.29 -2.28
CA VAL A 73 11.80 -15.45 -2.71
C VAL A 73 10.52 -15.94 -2.06
N TRP A 74 9.73 -15.01 -1.57
CA TRP A 74 8.41 -15.33 -1.04
C TRP A 74 7.28 -14.50 -1.62
N ALA A 75 7.60 -13.36 -2.26
CA ALA A 75 6.63 -12.63 -3.06
C ALA A 75 7.27 -11.89 -4.25
N ILE A 76 6.56 -11.87 -5.36
CA ILE A 76 6.80 -10.96 -6.48
C ILE A 76 5.44 -10.37 -6.87
N ASP A 77 5.31 -9.06 -6.76
CA ASP A 77 4.18 -8.29 -7.28
C ASP A 77 4.63 -7.60 -8.56
N GLY A 78 4.00 -7.90 -9.70
CA GLY A 78 4.36 -7.30 -10.98
C GLY A 78 3.16 -7.18 -11.90
N GLU A 79 3.28 -7.70 -13.12
CA GLU A 79 2.08 -7.91 -13.94
C GLU A 79 1.24 -9.01 -13.28
N ASP A 80 1.81 -10.16 -12.99
CA ASP A 80 1.16 -11.16 -12.14
C ASP A 80 1.67 -11.06 -10.71
N GLN A 81 0.91 -11.60 -9.76
CA GLN A 81 1.38 -11.80 -8.40
C GLN A 81 1.78 -13.26 -8.21
N TRP A 82 2.97 -13.48 -7.63
CA TRP A 82 3.48 -14.79 -7.27
C TRP A 82 3.81 -14.80 -5.78
N ILE A 83 3.18 -15.72 -5.04
CA ILE A 83 3.39 -15.89 -3.59
C ILE A 83 3.87 -17.32 -3.32
N TRP A 84 4.92 -17.45 -2.51
CA TRP A 84 5.35 -18.73 -1.96
C TRP A 84 4.90 -18.82 -0.50
N ASP A 85 3.83 -19.58 -0.28
CA ASP A 85 3.37 -19.97 1.05
C ASP A 85 4.27 -21.06 1.68
N ASP A 86 4.89 -21.90 0.85
CA ASP A 86 5.92 -22.85 1.22
C ASP A 86 7.16 -22.64 0.32
N PRO A 87 8.35 -22.38 0.87
CA PRO A 87 9.57 -22.13 0.09
C PRO A 87 10.02 -23.34 -0.74
N ASP A 88 9.56 -24.56 -0.42
CA ASP A 88 9.88 -25.79 -1.14
C ASP A 88 8.87 -26.11 -2.26
N LEU A 89 7.78 -25.32 -2.37
CA LEU A 89 6.75 -25.50 -3.40
C LEU A 89 6.81 -24.42 -4.48
N PRO A 90 6.31 -24.70 -5.70
CA PRO A 90 6.07 -23.66 -6.69
C PRO A 90 5.08 -22.59 -6.17
N PRO A 91 5.23 -21.32 -6.56
CA PRO A 91 4.35 -20.26 -6.10
C PRO A 91 2.92 -20.47 -6.59
N VAL A 92 1.99 -19.89 -5.85
CA VAL A 92 0.64 -19.60 -6.36
C VAL A 92 0.74 -18.35 -7.21
N CYS A 93 0.13 -18.39 -8.39
CA CYS A 93 -0.05 -17.21 -9.23
C CYS A 93 -1.49 -16.75 -9.10
N ASP A 94 -1.70 -15.56 -8.56
CA ASP A 94 -2.99 -14.91 -8.58
C ASP A 94 -2.85 -13.57 -9.33
N PRO A 95 -3.31 -13.46 -10.58
CA PRO A 95 -3.23 -12.20 -11.33
C PRO A 95 -4.15 -11.10 -10.76
N HIS A 96 -4.95 -11.41 -9.73
CA HIS A 96 -5.97 -10.55 -9.14
C HIS A 96 -5.75 -10.23 -7.66
N ALA A 97 -4.87 -10.93 -6.96
CA ALA A 97 -4.62 -10.61 -5.56
C ALA A 97 -3.83 -9.31 -5.43
N VAL A 98 -4.24 -8.53 -4.43
CA VAL A 98 -3.53 -7.34 -3.98
C VAL A 98 -2.82 -7.76 -2.72
N SER A 99 -1.49 -7.79 -2.76
CA SER A 99 -0.78 -7.95 -1.50
C SER A 99 -1.00 -6.75 -0.61
N ALA A 100 -1.31 -7.03 0.64
CA ALA A 100 -1.23 -6.07 1.73
C ALA A 100 -0.15 -6.59 2.68
N PHE A 101 1.11 -6.30 2.36
CA PHE A 101 2.21 -6.59 3.28
C PHE A 101 2.38 -5.43 4.25
N VAL A 102 2.76 -5.79 5.48
CA VAL A 102 2.92 -4.84 6.58
C VAL A 102 3.91 -3.71 6.24
N GLU A 103 4.95 -3.99 5.47
CA GLU A 103 5.94 -3.01 5.04
C GLU A 103 5.52 -2.13 3.86
N ASP A 104 4.31 -2.26 3.31
CA ASP A 104 3.88 -1.52 2.12
C ASP A 104 3.94 0.01 2.30
N VAL A 105 3.79 0.50 3.54
CA VAL A 105 4.02 1.89 3.93
C VAL A 105 5.44 2.40 3.61
N LEU A 106 6.45 1.52 3.68
CA LEU A 106 7.85 1.89 3.45
C LEU A 106 8.23 1.94 1.97
N ILE A 107 7.47 1.25 1.12
CA ILE A 107 7.80 1.00 -0.28
C ILE A 107 6.85 1.70 -1.25
N THR A 108 5.78 2.29 -0.73
CA THR A 108 4.87 3.15 -1.49
C THR A 108 4.93 4.58 -0.97
N ARG A 109 4.36 5.48 -1.75
CA ARG A 109 4.09 6.85 -1.30
C ARG A 109 2.73 6.84 -0.63
N GLU A 110 2.70 7.33 0.60
CA GLU A 110 1.53 7.31 1.45
C GLU A 110 0.32 8.07 0.87
N HIS A 111 -0.87 7.57 1.16
CA HIS A 111 -2.14 8.19 0.77
C HIS A 111 -2.62 9.20 1.82
N VAL A 112 -3.27 10.27 1.37
CA VAL A 112 -3.77 11.39 2.21
C VAL A 112 -4.72 10.92 3.33
N PHE A 113 -5.44 9.81 3.11
CA PHE A 113 -6.64 9.49 3.87
C PHE A 113 -6.39 8.74 5.19
N GLU A 114 -5.17 8.24 5.46
CA GLU A 114 -4.83 7.66 6.77
C GLU A 114 -4.54 8.72 7.87
N TRP A 115 -4.60 10.01 7.54
CA TRP A 115 -4.09 11.08 8.41
C TRP A 115 -5.16 12.01 8.99
N ASP A 116 -6.40 11.91 8.52
CA ASP A 116 -7.49 12.83 8.91
C ASP A 116 -8.43 12.26 9.98
N GLU A 117 -8.34 10.95 10.29
CA GLU A 117 -9.34 10.30 11.16
C GLU A 117 -9.18 10.63 12.66
N ASP A 118 -8.00 11.07 13.13
CA ASP A 118 -7.69 11.16 14.57
C ASP A 118 -7.55 12.59 15.14
N ASP A 119 -7.79 13.65 14.37
CA ASP A 119 -7.59 15.06 14.79
C ASP A 119 -6.16 15.40 15.32
N GLU A 120 -5.23 14.44 15.33
CA GLU A 120 -3.90 14.60 15.92
C GLU A 120 -2.90 15.13 14.89
N ARG A 121 -2.60 16.42 15.00
CA ARG A 121 -1.52 17.04 14.20
C ARG A 121 -0.14 16.68 14.76
N PRO A 122 0.87 16.51 13.90
CA PRO A 122 2.23 16.32 14.36
C PRO A 122 2.75 17.55 15.11
N ILE A 123 3.76 17.34 15.93
CA ILE A 123 4.47 18.38 16.66
C ILE A 123 5.19 19.28 15.65
N GLU A 124 4.71 20.51 15.52
CA GLU A 124 5.42 21.55 14.80
C GLU A 124 6.41 22.32 15.71
N PRO A 125 7.56 22.80 15.17
CA PRO A 125 8.03 22.62 13.80
C PRO A 125 8.56 21.21 13.51
N ILE A 126 8.32 20.70 12.29
CA ILE A 126 8.90 19.44 11.83
C ILE A 126 10.40 19.63 11.61
N ARG A 127 11.20 18.72 12.17
CA ARG A 127 12.65 18.86 12.23
C ARG A 127 13.33 18.10 11.10
N SER A 128 14.36 18.72 10.52
CA SER A 128 15.28 18.00 9.65
C SER A 128 16.06 16.95 10.43
N ALA A 129 16.29 15.80 9.82
CA ALA A 129 17.05 14.68 10.36
C ALA A 129 17.98 14.07 9.29
N THR A 130 18.72 13.05 9.69
CA THR A 130 19.47 12.20 8.77
C THR A 130 19.19 10.75 9.11
N PHE A 131 18.84 9.95 8.10
CA PHE A 131 18.52 8.53 8.26
C PHE A 131 19.23 7.75 7.15
N LEU A 132 20.01 6.73 7.51
CA LEU A 132 20.87 5.99 6.57
C LEU A 132 21.72 6.90 5.65
N GLY A 133 22.21 8.02 6.20
CA GLY A 133 23.01 9.00 5.45
C GLY A 133 22.21 9.90 4.49
N ARG A 134 20.89 9.76 4.43
CA ARG A 134 19.98 10.56 3.60
C ARG A 134 19.35 11.68 4.42
N ARG A 135 19.08 12.82 3.77
CA ARG A 135 18.34 13.91 4.41
C ARG A 135 16.90 13.49 4.58
N ALA A 136 16.35 13.75 5.75
CA ALA A 136 15.01 13.31 6.09
C ALA A 136 14.29 14.33 6.97
N TRP A 137 13.00 14.10 7.18
CA TRP A 137 12.15 14.83 8.11
C TRP A 137 11.68 13.90 9.22
N ASP A 138 11.89 14.28 10.48
CA ASP A 138 11.43 13.53 11.67
C ASP A 138 10.10 14.14 12.13
N VAL A 139 9.01 13.40 11.91
CA VAL A 139 7.65 13.78 12.25
C VAL A 139 7.21 12.97 13.46
N ARG A 140 6.68 13.64 14.47
CA ARG A 140 6.27 13.02 15.75
C ARG A 140 4.95 13.58 16.21
N TRP A 141 4.20 12.81 16.97
CA TRP A 141 2.93 13.22 17.57
C TRP A 141 3.10 13.46 19.08
N ARG A 142 2.18 14.22 19.68
CA ARG A 142 2.33 14.70 21.07
C ARG A 142 1.77 13.70 22.08
N HIS A 143 0.69 13.03 21.71
CA HIS A 143 -0.10 12.17 22.57
C HIS A 143 -0.01 10.69 22.18
N SER A 144 0.77 10.37 21.16
CA SER A 144 1.10 9.01 20.75
C SER A 144 2.61 8.82 20.65
N GLU A 145 3.04 7.55 20.65
CA GLU A 145 4.42 7.17 20.34
C GLU A 145 4.69 7.19 18.82
N ARG A 146 3.71 7.69 18.04
CA ARG A 146 3.76 7.73 16.59
C ARG A 146 4.94 8.56 16.11
N ARG A 147 5.72 7.97 15.20
CA ARG A 147 6.84 8.64 14.56
C ARG A 147 6.99 8.19 13.11
N LEU A 148 7.21 9.16 12.24
CA LEU A 148 7.65 8.94 10.88
C LEU A 148 9.02 9.59 10.64
N VAL A 149 9.83 8.93 9.82
CA VAL A 149 11.01 9.54 9.19
C VAL A 149 10.83 9.47 7.69
N ILE A 150 10.85 10.62 7.01
CA ILE A 150 10.50 10.72 5.59
C ILE A 150 11.69 11.25 4.80
N ASP A 151 12.05 10.59 3.71
CA ASP A 151 13.13 11.01 2.80
C ASP A 151 12.79 12.36 2.14
N ASP A 152 13.67 13.35 2.31
CA ASP A 152 13.50 14.70 1.75
C ASP A 152 13.49 14.71 0.21
N ASP A 153 14.15 13.76 -0.43
CA ASP A 153 14.33 13.73 -1.89
C ASP A 153 13.22 12.91 -2.57
N THR A 154 12.81 11.78 -2.00
CA THR A 154 11.84 10.86 -2.64
C THR A 154 10.43 10.95 -2.08
N GLY A 155 10.29 11.40 -0.82
CA GLY A 155 9.04 11.34 -0.05
C GLY A 155 8.69 9.98 0.53
N LEU A 156 9.58 8.98 0.41
CA LEU A 156 9.37 7.66 1.00
C LEU A 156 9.45 7.71 2.52
N VAL A 157 8.63 6.89 3.17
CA VAL A 157 8.76 6.62 4.61
C VAL A 157 9.96 5.70 4.81
N LEU A 158 10.94 6.19 5.58
CA LEU A 158 12.15 5.44 5.94
C LEU A 158 11.98 4.67 7.26
N HIS A 159 11.09 5.14 8.12
CA HIS A 159 10.78 4.55 9.42
C HIS A 159 9.37 4.97 9.85
N ARG A 160 8.57 4.02 10.34
CA ARG A 160 7.26 4.18 10.99
C ARG A 160 7.29 3.44 12.32
N SER A 161 6.74 4.05 13.37
CA SER A 161 6.54 3.37 14.66
C SER A 161 5.35 3.93 15.41
N GLY A 162 4.85 3.19 16.38
CA GLY A 162 3.88 3.67 17.37
C GLY A 162 2.47 3.89 16.79
N GLU A 163 2.06 3.04 15.86
CA GLU A 163 0.77 3.11 15.18
C GLU A 163 0.05 1.76 15.20
N GLY A 164 -1.12 1.72 15.83
CA GLY A 164 -1.94 0.51 15.96
C GLY A 164 -1.32 -0.56 16.86
N ASN A 165 -2.04 -1.67 17.01
CA ASN A 165 -1.60 -2.81 17.82
C ASN A 165 -0.68 -3.72 17.00
N ALA A 166 -1.01 -4.01 15.74
CA ALA A 166 -0.29 -4.92 14.85
C ALA A 166 1.18 -4.56 14.58
N ILE A 167 1.50 -3.30 14.28
CA ILE A 167 2.81 -2.90 13.76
C ILE A 167 3.49 -1.93 14.73
N LYS A 168 4.40 -2.45 15.55
CA LYS A 168 5.15 -1.61 16.49
C LYS A 168 6.17 -0.74 15.75
N VAL A 169 6.89 -1.31 14.78
CA VAL A 169 7.95 -0.64 14.00
C VAL A 169 8.06 -1.22 12.60
N ALA A 170 8.20 -0.37 11.58
CA ALA A 170 8.66 -0.73 10.26
C ALA A 170 9.77 0.24 9.84
N GLU A 171 10.95 -0.26 9.44
CA GLU A 171 12.08 0.61 9.08
C GLU A 171 13.01 0.00 8.03
N TRP A 172 13.65 0.87 7.25
CA TRP A 172 14.79 0.47 6.42
C TRP A 172 16.04 0.33 7.29
N LEU A 173 16.76 -0.79 7.14
CA LEU A 173 18.11 -1.00 7.68
C LEU A 173 19.18 -0.60 6.66
N GLU A 174 18.89 -0.78 5.38
CA GLU A 174 19.74 -0.42 4.24
C GLU A 174 18.84 0.05 3.10
N ILE A 175 19.21 1.11 2.37
CA ILE A 175 18.44 1.55 1.20
C ILE A 175 19.39 2.10 0.11
N SER A 176 19.16 1.66 -1.13
CA SER A 176 19.81 2.14 -2.34
C SER A 176 18.74 2.67 -3.28
N VAL A 177 18.91 3.91 -3.76
CA VAL A 177 17.88 4.64 -4.51
C VAL A 177 18.46 5.14 -5.83
N GLY A 178 17.75 4.88 -6.92
CA GLY A 178 18.11 5.34 -8.27
C GLY A 178 19.01 4.40 -9.06
N ASP A 179 19.41 3.26 -8.48
CA ASP A 179 20.09 2.19 -9.22
C ASP A 179 19.05 1.43 -10.05
N ALA A 180 19.32 1.29 -11.35
CA ALA A 180 18.43 0.55 -12.23
C ALA A 180 18.39 -0.92 -11.83
N LEU A 181 17.18 -1.46 -11.65
CA LEU A 181 16.95 -2.85 -11.32
C LEU A 181 16.76 -3.69 -12.59
N ASP A 182 17.17 -4.96 -12.54
CA ASP A 182 16.94 -5.90 -13.65
C ASP A 182 15.45 -6.27 -13.70
N ASP A 183 14.83 -6.11 -14.87
CA ASP A 183 13.43 -6.46 -15.09
C ASP A 183 13.15 -7.94 -14.77
N ALA A 184 14.14 -8.82 -14.89
CA ALA A 184 14.02 -10.24 -14.56
C ALA A 184 13.71 -10.50 -13.08
N LEU A 185 14.03 -9.56 -12.18
CA LEU A 185 13.71 -9.69 -10.74
C LEU A 185 12.21 -9.77 -10.48
N PHE A 186 11.41 -9.15 -11.36
CA PHE A 186 9.97 -8.96 -11.18
C PHE A 186 9.14 -9.92 -12.04
N SER A 187 9.71 -11.06 -12.41
CA SER A 187 9.06 -12.07 -13.22
C SER A 187 9.38 -13.47 -12.72
N TRP A 188 8.44 -14.39 -12.91
CA TRP A 188 8.64 -15.82 -12.65
C TRP A 188 8.37 -16.63 -13.92
N ASP A 189 9.38 -17.37 -14.38
CA ASP A 189 9.31 -18.25 -15.55
C ASP A 189 9.25 -19.74 -15.18
N GLY A 190 9.26 -20.04 -13.88
CA GLY A 190 9.20 -21.39 -13.35
C GLY A 190 7.79 -21.99 -13.33
N SER A 191 7.68 -23.18 -12.78
CA SER A 191 6.38 -23.83 -12.57
C SER A 191 5.51 -23.02 -11.62
N VAL A 192 4.20 -23.06 -11.83
CA VAL A 192 3.20 -22.41 -10.98
C VAL A 192 2.26 -23.48 -10.45
N ARG A 193 1.90 -23.39 -9.17
CA ARG A 193 0.83 -24.19 -8.58
C ARG A 193 -0.50 -23.48 -8.86
N ARG A 194 -1.47 -24.22 -9.38
CA ARG A 194 -2.86 -23.75 -9.34
C ARG A 194 -3.34 -23.90 -7.92
N GLU A 195 -3.97 -22.86 -7.39
CA GLU A 195 -4.76 -22.98 -6.18
C GLU A 195 -5.71 -24.17 -6.37
N SER A 196 -5.53 -25.23 -5.59
CA SER A 196 -6.41 -26.39 -5.67
C SER A 196 -7.71 -26.00 -4.97
N ASP A 197 -8.86 -26.12 -5.64
CA ASP A 197 -10.22 -25.92 -5.08
C ASP A 197 -10.37 -26.55 -3.69
N GLY A 198 -10.06 -25.81 -2.63
CA GLY A 198 -10.04 -26.28 -1.26
C GLY A 198 -9.36 -25.22 -0.42
N VAL A 199 -10.09 -24.33 0.22
CA VAL A 199 -11.23 -24.53 1.11
C VAL A 199 -12.25 -23.42 0.85
N GLU A 200 -13.56 -23.70 0.98
CA GLU A 200 -14.59 -22.67 1.16
C GLU A 200 -14.27 -21.89 2.45
N GLY A 201 -13.30 -20.98 2.37
CA GLY A 201 -13.12 -19.96 3.38
C GLY A 201 -14.35 -19.07 3.32
N GLU A 202 -14.97 -18.84 4.47
CA GLU A 202 -16.07 -17.89 4.67
C GLU A 202 -15.58 -16.45 4.42
N GLY A 203 -15.14 -16.17 3.19
CA GLY A 203 -14.75 -14.86 2.70
C GLY A 203 -15.93 -14.26 1.95
N LEU A 204 -16.59 -13.29 2.58
CA LEU A 204 -17.31 -12.20 1.93
C LEU A 204 -18.04 -12.61 0.63
N HIS A 205 -19.09 -13.43 0.73
CA HIS A 205 -20.11 -13.54 -0.31
C HIS A 205 -20.88 -12.21 -0.43
N GLY A 206 -20.21 -11.17 -0.92
CA GLY A 206 -20.87 -10.13 -1.68
C GLY A 206 -21.46 -10.82 -2.92
N SER A 207 -22.78 -10.89 -2.97
CA SER A 207 -23.56 -11.34 -4.14
C SER A 207 -22.87 -10.94 -5.44
N THR A 208 -22.82 -11.83 -6.45
CA THR A 208 -22.26 -11.56 -7.79
C THR A 208 -22.69 -10.20 -8.37
N GLY A 209 -23.89 -9.71 -8.00
CA GLY A 209 -24.34 -8.34 -8.32
C GLY A 209 -23.43 -7.24 -7.77
N SER A 210 -22.98 -7.34 -6.52
CA SER A 210 -22.10 -6.35 -5.86
C SER A 210 -20.73 -6.21 -6.53
N ARG A 211 -20.21 -7.30 -7.13
CA ARG A 211 -18.94 -7.29 -7.86
C ARG A 211 -19.10 -6.62 -9.23
N ILE A 212 -20.17 -6.94 -9.95
CA ILE A 212 -20.48 -6.32 -11.25
C ILE A 212 -20.70 -4.81 -11.08
N ASP A 213 -21.45 -4.41 -10.06
CA ASP A 213 -21.73 -2.99 -9.77
C ASP A 213 -20.44 -2.22 -9.42
N THR A 214 -19.52 -2.86 -8.70
CA THR A 214 -18.19 -2.30 -8.40
C THR A 214 -17.36 -2.12 -9.67
N LEU A 215 -17.27 -3.14 -10.52
CA LEU A 215 -16.51 -3.07 -11.77
C LEU A 215 -17.07 -2.04 -12.76
N ASP A 216 -18.40 -1.93 -12.86
CA ASP A 216 -19.08 -0.91 -13.67
C ASP A 216 -18.76 0.50 -13.17
N ALA A 217 -18.74 0.70 -11.85
CA ALA A 217 -18.36 1.97 -11.26
C ALA A 217 -16.92 2.37 -11.60
N LEU A 218 -15.99 1.42 -11.55
CA LEU A 218 -14.59 1.66 -11.90
C LEU A 218 -14.42 2.00 -13.39
N ASP A 219 -15.09 1.30 -14.32
CA ASP A 219 -15.01 1.63 -15.76
C ASP A 219 -15.62 3.00 -16.09
N LYS A 220 -16.76 3.34 -15.47
CA LYS A 220 -17.36 4.68 -15.57
C LYS A 220 -16.41 5.75 -15.07
N ALA A 221 -15.74 5.49 -13.94
CA ALA A 221 -14.79 6.42 -13.37
C ALA A 221 -13.58 6.67 -14.29
N LEU A 222 -13.04 5.62 -14.89
CA LEU A 222 -11.94 5.71 -15.85
C LEU A 222 -12.31 6.50 -17.11
N SER A 223 -13.57 6.41 -17.54
CA SER A 223 -14.07 7.11 -18.72
C SER A 223 -14.39 8.59 -18.47
N ARG A 224 -14.60 8.99 -17.21
CA ARG A 224 -14.99 10.35 -16.81
C ARG A 224 -13.96 11.00 -15.88
N TRP A 225 -12.69 10.63 -16.07
CA TRP A 225 -11.60 11.06 -15.20
C TRP A 225 -11.44 12.58 -15.12
N ASP A 226 -11.63 13.29 -16.24
CA ASP A 226 -11.53 14.76 -16.29
C ASP A 226 -12.61 15.46 -15.45
N GLU A 227 -13.69 14.76 -15.10
CA GLU A 227 -14.75 15.26 -14.21
C GLU A 227 -14.49 14.86 -12.75
N ILE A 228 -13.90 13.69 -12.50
CA ILE A 228 -13.60 13.20 -11.14
C ILE A 228 -12.43 13.95 -10.51
N ALA A 229 -11.36 14.19 -11.27
CA ALA A 229 -10.15 14.81 -10.74
C ALA A 229 -10.37 16.19 -10.08
N PRO A 230 -11.13 17.14 -10.68
CA PRO A 230 -11.44 18.40 -10.00
C PRO A 230 -12.39 18.20 -8.83
N LEU A 231 -13.33 17.25 -8.93
CA LEU A 231 -14.29 16.95 -7.86
C LEU A 231 -13.58 16.43 -6.60
N ALA A 232 -12.59 15.54 -6.76
CA ALA A 232 -11.78 15.04 -5.65
C ALA A 232 -10.88 16.13 -5.03
N ALA A 233 -10.47 17.14 -5.81
CA ALA A 233 -9.64 18.25 -5.31
C ALA A 233 -10.42 19.31 -4.53
N GLU A 234 -11.75 19.36 -4.68
CA GLU A 234 -12.63 20.33 -4.02
C GLU A 234 -13.22 19.82 -2.69
N VAL A 235 -13.06 18.53 -2.40
CA VAL A 235 -13.72 17.87 -1.28
C VAL A 235 -12.71 17.61 -0.15
N GLU A 236 -13.05 18.09 1.04
CA GLU A 236 -12.23 17.90 2.27
C GLU A 236 -12.62 16.63 3.05
N ASP A 237 -13.77 16.03 2.74
CA ASP A 237 -14.35 14.90 3.50
C ASP A 237 -14.55 13.67 2.60
N GLY A 238 -14.07 12.51 3.05
CA GLY A 238 -14.15 11.26 2.28
C GLY A 238 -15.59 10.82 2.01
N ASP A 239 -16.51 11.06 2.95
CA ASP A 239 -17.91 10.71 2.79
C ASP A 239 -18.64 11.61 1.78
N ASP A 240 -18.34 12.92 1.77
CA ASP A 240 -18.79 13.84 0.72
C ASP A 240 -18.23 13.44 -0.66
N LEU A 241 -16.98 12.97 -0.73
CA LEU A 241 -16.38 12.50 -1.97
C LEU A 241 -17.12 11.25 -2.50
N ILE A 242 -17.35 10.27 -1.64
CA ILE A 242 -18.10 9.05 -1.98
C ILE A 242 -19.51 9.41 -2.44
N HIS A 243 -20.20 10.32 -1.74
CA HIS A 243 -21.55 10.74 -2.12
C HIS A 243 -21.58 11.40 -3.49
N ARG A 244 -20.65 12.32 -3.75
CA ARG A 244 -20.54 13.01 -5.03
C ARG A 244 -20.10 12.10 -6.17
N LEU A 245 -19.26 11.10 -5.90
CA LEU A 245 -18.89 10.08 -6.88
C LEU A 245 -20.06 9.16 -7.22
N ALA A 246 -20.88 8.79 -6.24
CA ALA A 246 -22.10 8.02 -6.46
C ALA A 246 -23.05 8.76 -7.41
N ASP A 247 -23.29 10.05 -7.15
CA ASP A 247 -24.12 10.91 -7.99
C ASP A 247 -23.51 11.15 -9.36
N LEU A 248 -22.21 11.41 -9.42
CA LEU A 248 -21.51 11.69 -10.68
C LEU A 248 -21.56 10.47 -11.59
N LEU A 249 -21.30 9.29 -11.06
CA LEU A 249 -21.16 8.06 -11.83
C LEU A 249 -22.46 7.27 -11.98
N ASP A 250 -23.53 7.67 -11.30
CA ASP A 250 -24.80 6.92 -11.26
C ASP A 250 -24.53 5.48 -10.82
N VAL A 251 -23.92 5.35 -9.65
CA VAL A 251 -23.55 4.09 -9.00
C VAL A 251 -23.96 4.13 -7.54
N ASP A 252 -24.06 2.96 -6.91
CA ASP A 252 -24.33 2.91 -5.48
C ASP A 252 -23.12 3.35 -4.64
N ARG A 253 -23.32 3.45 -3.33
CA ARG A 253 -22.27 3.90 -2.40
C ARG A 253 -21.07 2.94 -2.40
N THR A 254 -21.29 1.65 -2.67
CA THR A 254 -20.24 0.62 -2.73
C THR A 254 -19.33 0.86 -3.93
N GLY A 255 -19.90 1.04 -5.12
CA GLY A 255 -19.15 1.36 -6.34
C GLY A 255 -18.45 2.72 -6.25
N ALA A 256 -19.11 3.73 -5.67
CA ALA A 256 -18.51 5.03 -5.44
C ALA A 256 -17.32 4.99 -4.47
N ARG A 257 -17.42 4.17 -3.42
CA ARG A 257 -16.33 3.95 -2.47
C ARG A 257 -15.15 3.24 -3.13
N ALA A 258 -15.41 2.18 -3.91
CA ALA A 258 -14.37 1.51 -4.66
C ALA A 258 -13.68 2.46 -5.66
N VAL A 259 -14.42 3.36 -6.29
CA VAL A 259 -13.84 4.41 -7.14
C VAL A 259 -13.01 5.38 -6.32
N ALA A 260 -13.50 5.85 -5.18
CA ALA A 260 -12.74 6.73 -4.29
C ALA A 260 -11.40 6.06 -3.93
N GLU A 261 -11.43 4.82 -3.44
CA GLU A 261 -10.26 3.99 -3.10
C GLU A 261 -9.33 3.75 -4.31
N MET A 262 -9.89 3.49 -5.50
CA MET A 262 -9.12 3.36 -6.75
C MET A 262 -8.42 4.66 -7.16
N GLN A 263 -9.06 5.82 -6.96
CA GLN A 263 -8.44 7.11 -7.24
C GLN A 263 -7.30 7.44 -6.28
N LEU A 264 -7.29 6.83 -5.10
CA LEU A 264 -6.16 6.89 -4.19
C LEU A 264 -4.99 6.07 -4.77
N ARG A 265 -5.26 4.86 -5.27
CA ARG A 265 -4.23 3.92 -5.78
C ARG A 265 -3.70 4.21 -7.19
N ARG A 266 -4.39 5.07 -7.95
CA ARG A 266 -3.97 5.65 -9.24
C ARG A 266 -3.35 4.70 -10.29
N VAL A 267 -4.08 3.62 -10.59
CA VAL A 267 -4.27 2.98 -11.91
C VAL A 267 -3.23 3.29 -12.99
N ALA A 268 -2.18 2.48 -13.05
CA ALA A 268 -1.43 2.26 -14.26
C ALA A 268 -2.32 1.71 -15.39
N ARG A 269 -1.89 1.92 -16.63
CA ARG A 269 -2.59 1.48 -17.85
C ARG A 269 -2.95 -0.01 -17.87
N VAL A 270 -2.28 -0.84 -17.07
CA VAL A 270 -2.51 -2.29 -16.97
C VAL A 270 -3.85 -2.59 -16.29
N GLU A 271 -4.17 -1.93 -15.19
CA GLU A 271 -5.46 -2.09 -14.48
C GLU A 271 -6.65 -1.65 -15.34
N ARG A 272 -6.49 -0.62 -16.19
CA ARG A 272 -7.53 -0.19 -17.16
C ARG A 272 -7.82 -1.23 -18.24
N ARG A 273 -6.87 -2.09 -18.57
CA ARG A 273 -7.06 -3.20 -19.51
C ARG A 273 -7.81 -4.33 -18.81
N ARG A 274 -7.42 -4.64 -17.56
CA ARG A 274 -8.01 -5.69 -16.73
C ARG A 274 -9.48 -5.48 -16.39
N ILE A 275 -9.86 -4.27 -15.97
CA ILE A 275 -11.28 -3.94 -15.68
C ILE A 275 -12.16 -4.17 -16.93
N ARG A 276 -11.64 -3.82 -18.12
CA ARG A 276 -12.37 -3.97 -19.38
C ARG A 276 -12.50 -5.43 -19.82
N GLU A 277 -11.47 -6.23 -19.58
CA GLU A 277 -11.47 -7.67 -19.89
C GLU A 277 -12.44 -8.42 -18.95
N ALA A 278 -12.36 -8.19 -17.64
CA ALA A 278 -13.27 -8.79 -16.65
C ALA A 278 -14.75 -8.44 -16.91
N LEU A 279 -15.05 -7.17 -17.27
CA LEU A 279 -16.41 -6.76 -17.65
C LEU A 279 -16.93 -7.45 -18.92
N THR A 280 -16.04 -7.89 -19.81
CA THR A 280 -16.42 -8.58 -21.04
C THR A 280 -16.76 -10.04 -20.76
N ASP A 281 -15.98 -10.68 -19.90
CA ASP A 281 -16.18 -12.10 -19.56
C ASP A 281 -17.47 -12.31 -18.73
N GLU A 282 -17.70 -11.49 -17.69
CA GLU A 282 -18.90 -11.55 -16.83
C GLU A 282 -20.22 -11.19 -17.56
N ARG A 283 -20.15 -10.44 -18.68
CA ARG A 283 -21.33 -10.12 -19.51
C ARG A 283 -21.72 -11.24 -20.49
N ASN A 284 -20.81 -12.19 -20.72
CA ASN A 284 -20.99 -13.27 -21.68
C ASN A 284 -21.38 -14.60 -21.03
N GLU A 285 -21.37 -14.68 -19.69
CA GLU A 285 -21.97 -15.76 -18.89
C GLU A 285 -23.44 -15.50 -18.57
#